data_AF-A0A9E4AIE3-F1
#
_entry.id   AF-A0A9E4AIE3-F1
#
_cell.length_a   1.000
_cell.length_b   1.000
_cell.length_c   1.000
_cell.angle_alpha   90.00
_cell.angle_beta   90.00
_cell.angle_gamma   90.00
#
_symmetry.space_group_name_H-M   'P 1'
#
loop_
_entity.id
_entity.type
_entity.pdbx_description
1 polymer ?
#
loop_
_entity_poly.entity_id
_entity_poly.type
_entity_poly.pdbx_seq_one_letter_code
_entity_poly.pdbx_strand_id
1 'polypeptide(L)'
;MSLIAQKISGCYRRVLIFFFVILIAGIGIGLFVYNRVGGAEGMRYWMAIRALNGTEKLLIANRPDGVPQETVEEQFDNVRDAIHNRQIDLKPLYELLNSYQTKFHNPGLSTEKIKPSTPEVEAFLTELRKTIFLDE
;
A
#
# COMPACT_ATOMS: atom_id res chain seq x y z
N MET A 1 -24.71 49.40 12.27
CA MET A 1 -24.03 48.10 12.44
C MET A 1 -25.03 46.98 12.17
N SER A 2 -25.52 46.88 10.94
CA SER A 2 -25.04 46.02 9.85
C SER A 2 -25.51 44.55 10.01
N LEU A 3 -26.75 44.32 9.57
CA LEU A 3 -27.37 43.01 9.26
C LEU A 3 -26.45 42.09 8.42
N ILE A 4 -25.52 42.67 7.66
CA ILE A 4 -24.55 41.95 6.82
C ILE A 4 -23.55 41.19 7.69
N ALA A 5 -23.08 41.77 8.81
CA ALA A 5 -22.18 41.09 9.74
C ALA A 5 -22.85 39.88 10.42
N GLN A 6 -24.15 39.98 10.72
CA GLN A 6 -24.94 38.91 11.33
C GLN A 6 -25.25 37.77 10.33
N LYS A 7 -25.43 38.11 9.04
CA LYS A 7 -25.66 37.13 7.97
C LYS A 7 -24.36 36.40 7.58
N ILE A 8 -23.23 37.10 7.55
CA ILE A 8 -21.89 36.52 7.32
C ILE A 8 -21.48 35.63 8.49
N SER A 9 -21.72 36.05 9.75
CA SER A 9 -21.43 35.21 10.92
C SER A 9 -22.31 33.95 10.96
N GLY A 10 -23.57 34.03 10.53
CA GLY A 10 -24.45 32.88 10.38
C GLY A 10 -24.02 31.90 9.28
N CYS A 11 -23.56 32.41 8.13
CA CYS A 11 -23.02 31.60 7.04
C CYS A 11 -21.71 30.91 7.45
N TYR A 12 -20.78 31.66 8.05
CA TYR A 12 -19.51 31.15 8.55
C TYR A 12 -19.71 30.10 9.65
N ARG A 13 -20.68 30.30 10.55
CA ARG A 13 -21.06 29.32 11.58
C ARG A 13 -21.57 28.01 10.98
N ARG A 14 -22.39 28.06 9.92
CA ARG A 14 -22.85 26.85 9.23
C ARG A 14 -21.70 26.12 8.55
N VAL A 15 -20.83 26.84 7.83
CA VAL A 15 -19.66 26.25 7.16
C VAL A 15 -18.72 25.59 8.18
N LEU A 16 -18.46 26.24 9.32
CA LEU A 16 -17.68 25.65 10.41
C LEU A 16 -18.31 24.37 10.96
N ILE A 17 -19.63 24.36 11.19
CA ILE A 17 -20.33 23.16 11.66
C ILE A 17 -20.19 22.02 10.65
N PHE A 18 -20.41 22.29 9.36
CA PHE A 18 -20.20 21.29 8.30
C PHE A 18 -18.76 20.77 8.28
N PHE A 19 -17.78 21.65 8.41
CA PHE A 19 -16.38 21.27 8.50
C PHE A 19 -16.10 20.37 9.71
N PHE A 20 -16.61 20.72 10.89
CA PHE A 20 -16.48 19.91 12.10
C PHE A 20 -17.18 18.55 11.96
N VAL A 21 -18.36 18.49 11.34
CA VAL A 21 -19.07 17.22 11.09
C VAL A 21 -18.25 16.32 10.16
N ILE A 22 -17.69 16.87 9.07
CA ILE A 22 -16.81 16.13 8.17
C ILE A 22 -15.56 15.64 8.90
N LEU A 23 -14.96 16.49 9.74
CA LEU A 23 -13.77 16.16 10.50
C LEU A 23 -14.04 15.04 11.53
N ILE A 24 -15.14 15.12 12.28
CA ILE A 24 -15.55 14.09 13.24
C ILE A 24 -15.88 12.78 12.51
N ALA A 25 -16.58 12.85 11.38
CA ALA A 25 -16.87 11.67 10.57
C ALA A 25 -15.58 11.00 10.06
N GLY A 26 -14.63 11.78 9.57
CA GLY A 26 -13.32 11.29 9.13
C GLY A 26 -12.53 10.61 10.26
N ILE A 27 -12.49 11.24 11.44
CA ILE A 27 -11.85 10.65 12.64
C ILE A 27 -12.55 9.35 13.04
N GLY A 28 -13.89 9.32 13.05
CA GLY A 28 -14.67 8.13 13.39
C GLY A 28 -14.39 6.96 12.47
N ILE A 29 -14.35 7.21 11.15
CA ILE A 29 -13.98 6.20 10.15
C ILE A 29 -12.53 5.73 10.38
N GLY A 30 -11.60 6.65 10.61
CA GLY A 30 -10.19 6.33 10.86
C GLY A 30 -10.00 5.45 12.10
N LEU A 31 -10.65 5.79 13.22
CA LEU A 31 -10.62 5.01 14.45
C LEU A 31 -11.29 3.64 14.29
N PHE A 32 -12.38 3.57 13.53
CA PHE A 32 -13.04 2.30 13.24
C PHE A 32 -12.11 1.35 12.50
N VAL A 33 -11.42 1.84 11.45
CA VAL A 33 -10.43 1.05 10.71
C VAL A 33 -9.25 0.67 11.61
N TYR A 34 -8.72 1.61 12.39
CA TYR A 34 -7.61 1.38 13.33
C TYR A 34 -7.91 0.26 14.33
N ASN A 35 -9.11 0.25 14.91
CA ASN A 35 -9.54 -0.81 15.81
C ASN A 35 -9.76 -2.14 15.07
N ARG A 36 -10.32 -2.11 13.86
CA ARG A 36 -10.53 -3.31 13.04
C ARG A 36 -9.23 -4.01 12.63
N VAL A 37 -8.17 -3.25 12.34
CA VAL A 37 -6.89 -3.84 11.95
C VAL A 37 -6.06 -4.32 13.14
N GLY A 38 -6.43 -3.96 14.39
CA GLY A 38 -5.71 -4.37 15.59
C GLY A 38 -4.66 -3.35 16.05
N GLY A 39 -4.90 -2.06 15.82
CA GLY A 39 -4.06 -0.96 16.27
C GLY A 39 -2.82 -0.71 15.42
N ALA A 40 -1.79 -0.12 16.02
CA ALA A 40 -0.56 0.28 15.33
C ALA A 40 0.13 -0.90 14.61
N GLU A 41 0.12 -2.07 15.22
CA GLU A 41 0.72 -3.26 14.61
C GLU A 41 -0.10 -3.72 13.38
N GLY A 42 -1.43 -3.76 13.51
CA GLY A 42 -2.34 -4.01 12.39
C GLY A 42 -2.17 -3.09 11.19
N MET A 43 -1.94 -1.80 11.45
CA MET A 43 -1.66 -0.81 10.41
C MET A 43 -0.39 -1.14 9.62
N ARG A 44 0.64 -1.72 10.25
CA ARG A 44 1.89 -2.10 9.57
C ARG A 44 1.67 -3.23 8.58
N TYR A 45 0.90 -4.25 8.95
CA TYR A 45 0.52 -5.35 8.04
C TYR A 45 -0.43 -4.87 6.94
N TRP A 46 -1.39 -3.99 7.27
CA TRP A 46 -2.26 -3.40 6.25
C TRP A 46 -1.49 -2.59 5.21
N MET A 47 -0.52 -1.79 5.65
CA MET A 47 0.39 -1.08 4.73
C MET A 47 1.24 -2.03 3.90
N ALA A 48 1.65 -3.17 4.46
CA ALA A 48 2.43 -4.17 3.74
C ALA A 48 1.61 -4.78 2.58
N ILE A 49 0.33 -5.12 2.81
CA ILE A 49 -0.58 -5.59 1.75
C ILE A 49 -0.71 -4.52 0.66
N ARG A 50 -0.84 -3.25 1.04
CA ARG A 50 -0.97 -2.16 0.08
C ARG A 50 0.28 -2.00 -0.78
N ALA A 51 1.46 -2.10 -0.18
CA ALA A 51 2.74 -2.07 -0.90
C ALA A 51 2.89 -3.27 -1.82
N LEU A 52 2.55 -4.47 -1.33
CA LEU A 52 2.59 -5.72 -2.08
C LEU A 52 1.70 -5.63 -3.33
N ASN A 53 0.43 -5.25 -3.18
CA ASN A 53 -0.51 -5.09 -4.30
C ASN A 53 -0.03 -4.04 -5.33
N GLY A 54 0.63 -2.98 -4.87
CA GLY A 54 1.21 -1.97 -5.75
C GLY A 54 2.32 -2.54 -6.63
N THR A 55 3.23 -3.32 -6.03
CA THR A 55 4.32 -3.99 -6.73
C THR A 55 3.82 -5.10 -7.66
N GLU A 56 2.83 -5.89 -7.23
CA GLU A 56 2.20 -6.94 -8.04
C GLU A 56 1.66 -6.37 -9.35
N LYS A 57 0.85 -5.31 -9.25
CA LYS A 57 0.27 -4.63 -10.41
C LYS A 57 1.35 -4.11 -11.36
N LEU A 58 2.43 -3.57 -10.81
CA LEU A 58 3.58 -3.09 -11.59
C LEU A 58 4.28 -4.24 -12.31
N LEU A 59 4.46 -5.36 -11.63
CA LEU A 59 5.14 -6.54 -12.17
C LEU A 59 4.30 -7.19 -13.26
N ILE A 60 3.00 -7.40 -13.05
CA ILE A 60 2.09 -7.95 -14.07
C ILE A 60 2.08 -7.06 -15.32
N ALA A 61 2.02 -5.73 -15.14
CA ALA A 61 1.99 -4.79 -16.26
C ALA A 61 3.29 -4.76 -17.09
N ASN A 62 4.44 -5.10 -16.50
CA ASN A 62 5.75 -5.08 -17.17
C ASN A 62 6.42 -6.46 -17.22
N ARG A 63 5.63 -7.52 -17.07
CA ARG A 63 6.10 -8.90 -16.96
C ARG A 63 6.85 -9.31 -18.24
N PRO A 64 8.02 -9.95 -18.13
CA PRO A 64 8.68 -10.55 -19.28
C PRO A 64 7.95 -11.83 -19.70
N ASP A 65 7.92 -12.12 -20.99
CA ASP A 65 7.16 -13.27 -21.55
C ASP A 65 7.61 -14.64 -21.00
N GLY A 66 8.83 -14.72 -20.46
CA GLY A 66 9.40 -15.94 -19.88
C GLY A 66 8.87 -16.30 -18.49
N VAL A 67 8.11 -15.43 -17.81
CA VAL A 67 7.56 -15.71 -16.48
C VAL A 67 6.04 -15.88 -16.57
N PRO A 68 5.46 -17.04 -16.20
CA PRO A 68 4.02 -17.22 -16.18
C PRO A 68 3.33 -16.27 -15.20
N GLN A 69 2.19 -15.69 -15.59
CA GLN A 69 1.43 -14.77 -14.75
C GLN A 69 0.86 -15.49 -13.53
N GLU A 70 0.36 -16.72 -13.72
CA GLU A 70 -0.15 -17.56 -12.63
C GLU A 70 0.90 -17.78 -11.54
N THR A 71 2.17 -17.99 -11.91
CA THR A 71 3.27 -18.13 -10.95
C THR A 71 3.52 -16.86 -10.15
N VAL A 72 3.38 -15.69 -10.78
CA VAL A 72 3.47 -14.40 -10.06
C VAL A 72 2.32 -14.28 -9.08
N GLU A 73 1.08 -14.44 -9.55
CA GLU A 73 -0.12 -14.29 -8.73
C GLU A 73 -0.10 -15.25 -7.53
N GLU A 74 0.24 -16.52 -7.75
CA GLU A 74 0.36 -17.52 -6.68
C GLU A 74 1.41 -17.13 -5.63
N GLN A 75 2.59 -16.65 -6.04
CA GLN A 75 3.61 -16.22 -5.07
C GLN A 75 3.15 -14.99 -4.27
N PHE A 76 2.47 -14.04 -4.91
CA PHE A 76 1.94 -12.86 -4.24
C PHE A 76 0.77 -13.20 -3.30
N ASP A 77 -0.08 -14.16 -3.66
CA ASP A 77 -1.14 -14.69 -2.83
C ASP A 77 -0.58 -15.38 -1.58
N ASN A 78 0.44 -16.23 -1.73
CA ASN A 78 1.12 -16.86 -0.60
C ASN A 78 1.71 -15.85 0.40
N VAL A 79 2.31 -14.77 -0.11
CA VAL A 79 2.85 -13.69 0.71
C VAL A 79 1.73 -12.91 1.39
N ARG A 80 0.61 -12.68 0.70
CA ARG A 80 -0.57 -12.01 1.27
C ARG A 80 -1.15 -12.82 2.42
N ASP A 81 -1.23 -14.14 2.27
CA ASP A 81 -1.67 -15.04 3.32
C ASP A 81 -0.69 -15.05 4.51
N ALA A 82 0.62 -15.05 4.25
CA ALA A 82 1.63 -14.92 5.30
C ALA A 82 1.53 -13.58 6.05
N ILE A 83 1.25 -12.46 5.36
CA ILE A 83 0.99 -11.16 5.99
C ILE A 83 -0.26 -11.23 6.87
N HIS A 84 -1.33 -11.87 6.39
CA HIS A 84 -2.56 -12.05 7.18
C HIS A 84 -2.34 -12.88 8.43
N ASN A 85 -1.53 -13.94 8.34
CA ASN A 85 -1.20 -14.83 9.44
C ASN A 85 -0.07 -14.30 10.35
N ARG A 86 0.49 -13.11 10.04
CA ARG A 86 1.64 -12.52 10.73
C ARG A 86 2.90 -13.41 10.70
N GLN A 87 3.02 -14.23 9.67
CA GLN A 87 4.13 -15.16 9.44
C GLN A 87 5.14 -14.55 8.44
N ILE A 88 5.44 -13.27 8.59
CA ILE A 88 6.30 -12.56 7.64
C ILE A 88 7.23 -11.58 8.35
N ASP A 89 8.46 -11.48 7.86
CA ASP A 89 9.35 -10.41 8.26
C ASP A 89 9.04 -9.15 7.42
N LEU A 90 8.43 -8.17 8.06
CA LEU A 90 8.02 -6.93 7.42
C LEU A 90 9.20 -6.10 6.91
N LYS A 91 10.36 -6.15 7.58
CA LYS A 91 11.52 -5.34 7.21
C LYS A 91 12.10 -5.76 5.84
N PRO A 92 12.51 -7.02 5.61
CA PRO A 92 13.02 -7.48 4.32
C PRO A 92 11.94 -7.42 3.24
N LEU A 93 10.65 -7.62 3.58
CA LEU A 93 9.57 -7.39 2.63
C LEU A 93 9.57 -5.95 2.11
N TYR A 94 9.57 -4.95 3.01
CA TYR A 94 9.57 -3.55 2.59
C TYR A 94 10.83 -3.18 1.80
N GLU A 95 12.01 -3.66 2.22
CA GLU A 95 13.27 -3.42 1.52
C GLU A 95 13.22 -3.99 0.08
N LEU A 96 12.72 -5.22 -0.08
CA LEU A 96 12.58 -5.87 -1.38
C LEU A 96 11.59 -5.15 -2.29
N LEU A 97 10.38 -4.85 -1.79
CA LEU A 97 9.35 -4.16 -2.56
C LEU A 97 9.81 -2.77 -3.00
N ASN A 98 10.47 -2.02 -2.09
CA ASN A 98 10.97 -0.69 -2.39
C ASN A 98 12.14 -0.71 -3.40
N SER A 99 13.04 -1.70 -3.27
CA SER A 99 14.14 -1.92 -4.22
C SER A 99 13.60 -2.15 -5.64
N TYR A 100 12.60 -3.05 -5.77
CA TYR A 100 11.98 -3.34 -7.05
C TYR A 100 11.27 -2.11 -7.66
N GLN A 101 10.47 -1.40 -6.87
CA GLN A 101 9.78 -0.19 -7.34
C GLN A 101 10.76 0.91 -7.76
N THR A 102 11.83 1.13 -7.00
CA THR A 102 12.86 2.13 -7.35
C THR A 102 13.53 1.79 -8.67
N LYS A 103 13.81 0.51 -8.91
CA LYS A 103 14.49 0.06 -10.13
C LYS A 103 13.63 0.14 -11.39
N PHE A 104 12.35 -0.25 -11.31
CA PHE A 104 11.52 -0.45 -12.51
C PHE A 104 10.35 0.55 -12.65
N HIS A 105 10.00 1.29 -11.60
CA HIS A 105 8.92 2.29 -11.66
C HIS A 105 9.45 3.73 -11.65
N ASN A 106 10.44 4.00 -10.79
CA ASN A 106 10.97 5.35 -10.57
C ASN A 106 12.49 5.42 -10.81
N PRO A 107 13.00 5.18 -12.03
CA PRO A 107 14.44 5.21 -12.31
C PRO A 107 15.07 6.63 -12.25
N GLY A 108 14.45 7.60 -11.57
CA GLY A 108 14.93 8.99 -11.48
C GLY A 108 14.46 9.87 -12.65
N LEU A 109 15.34 10.76 -13.12
CA LEU A 109 15.10 11.72 -14.22
C LEU A 109 14.93 11.09 -15.61
N SER A 110 14.97 9.76 -15.71
CA SER A 110 14.86 9.06 -16.99
C SER A 110 13.39 8.80 -17.33
N THR A 111 12.97 9.19 -18.52
CA THR A 111 11.61 8.95 -19.06
C THR A 111 11.44 7.54 -19.63
N GLU A 112 12.52 6.75 -19.68
CA GLU A 112 12.51 5.40 -20.22
C GLU A 112 12.02 4.41 -19.16
N LYS A 113 10.91 3.72 -19.46
CA LYS A 113 10.39 2.65 -18.61
C LYS A 113 11.32 1.44 -18.70
N ILE A 114 12.08 1.20 -17.65
CA ILE A 114 12.93 0.01 -17.52
C ILE A 114 12.02 -1.19 -17.23
N LYS A 115 11.93 -2.13 -18.18
CA LYS A 115 11.21 -3.39 -17.97
C LYS A 115 12.14 -4.41 -17.31
N PRO A 116 11.67 -5.19 -16.33
CA PRO A 116 12.44 -6.26 -15.73
C PRO A 116 12.64 -7.41 -16.73
N SER A 117 13.84 -8.00 -16.72
CA SER A 117 14.14 -9.23 -17.45
C SER A 117 13.65 -10.47 -16.68
N THR A 118 13.47 -11.60 -17.37
CA THR A 118 13.09 -12.88 -16.76
C THR A 118 13.91 -13.25 -15.51
N PRO A 119 15.26 -13.25 -15.55
CA PRO A 119 16.06 -13.60 -14.37
C PRO A 119 15.89 -12.60 -13.20
N GLU A 120 15.61 -11.33 -13.48
CA GLU A 120 15.35 -10.34 -12.43
C GLU A 120 14.02 -10.57 -11.72
N VAL A 121 12.98 -10.96 -12.48
CA VAL A 121 11.69 -11.32 -11.91
C VAL A 121 11.80 -12.61 -11.10
N GLU A 122 12.48 -13.64 -11.62
CA GLU A 122 12.68 -14.90 -10.90
C GLU A 122 13.46 -14.70 -9.59
N ALA A 123 14.52 -13.88 -9.63
CA ALA A 123 15.28 -13.52 -8.44
C ALA A 123 14.41 -12.77 -7.44
N PHE A 124 13.61 -11.80 -7.90
CA PHE A 124 12.68 -11.06 -7.05
C PHE A 124 11.65 -11.99 -6.39
N LEU A 125 11.01 -12.89 -7.13
CA LEU A 125 10.04 -13.85 -6.59
C LEU A 125 10.69 -14.80 -5.59
N THR A 126 11.93 -15.23 -5.85
CA THR A 126 12.70 -16.06 -4.92
C THR A 126 12.96 -15.35 -3.60
N GLU A 127 13.40 -14.09 -3.63
CA GLU A 127 13.61 -13.28 -2.43
C GLU A 127 12.28 -12.97 -1.72
N LEU A 128 11.21 -12.76 -2.48
CA LEU A 128 9.88 -12.50 -1.93
C LEU A 128 9.41 -13.67 -1.06
N ARG A 129 9.59 -14.91 -1.55
CA ARG A 129 9.26 -16.11 -0.78
C ARG A 129 10.08 -16.24 0.51
N LYS A 130 11.35 -15.81 0.52
CA LYS A 130 12.21 -15.86 1.72
C LYS A 130 11.77 -14.91 2.84
N THR A 131 10.89 -13.96 2.55
CA THR A 131 10.35 -13.05 3.58
C THR A 131 9.35 -13.74 4.51
N ILE A 132 8.76 -14.86 4.07
CA ILE A 132 7.84 -15.67 4.86
C ILE A 132 8.63 -16.48 5.89
N PHE A 133 8.21 -16.46 7.15
CA PHE A 133 8.76 -17.36 8.15
C PHE A 133 8.36 -18.80 7.81
N LEU A 134 9.34 -19.62 7.47
CA LEU A 134 9.13 -21.06 7.37
C LEU A 134 9.13 -21.61 8.80
N ASP A 135 8.02 -22.23 9.22
CA ASP A 135 8.03 -23.09 10.40
C ASP A 135 9.00 -24.26 10.09
N GLU A 136 10.14 -24.32 10.81
CA GLU A 136 10.98 -25.52 10.88
C GLU A 136 10.29 -26.63 11.68
#